data_AF-A0A2M7JQP9-F1
#
_entry.id   AF-A0A2M7JQP9-F1
#
_cell.length_a   1.000
_cell.length_b   1.000
_cell.length_c   1.000
_cell.angle_alpha   90.00
_cell.angle_beta   90.00
_cell.angle_gamma   90.00
#
_symmetry.space_group_name_H-M   'P 1'
#
loop_
_entity.id
_entity.type
_entity.pdbx_description
1 polymer ?
#
loop_
_entity_poly.entity_id
_entity_poly.type
_entity_poly.pdbx_seq_one_letter_code
_entity_poly.pdbx_strand_id
1 'polypeptide(L)'
;EMLQRAFHAIQKLMSENLILAGHDISDGGIITTFLEMAFAGNCGLRIRMDGPWNPLERLFAEELGAVIECHVSDVRNVLQILDSFHLPSTVIGETTEEKKILVTYHSQKVLESSMCVLREWWEETSYHIERLQMNSQCADEERKNIFDRKGPSYTIPFKPKPTPAYILEAKDKPEVAILREEGSNGDREMTSAFYQAGFSPWDITMTDLIRGRITLERFRGLITVGGFSYADVPESAKGWAAAIRFNERLRKMFDDFYHRSDTFSLGVCNGCQLFALLGWVPWLGIPDHQQPRFVQNLSGRFESRWVTVKILESPAIMFKSMTDSTLGVWVAHGEGRLHFPDPTLMDEVIIKKLVPVAFVDDEGRVDGKISQSYPFNPNGSPFGMTGLCTPDGRHLAMMPHPERAFLKWQWAWMPGYLNDGLKASPWIQMFQNAREWCDRVKAS
;
A
#
# COMPACT_ATOMS: atom_id res chain seq x y z
N GLU A 1 19.32 32.46 15.15
CA GLU A 1 18.49 33.43 14.40
C GLU A 1 18.27 33.05 12.93
N MET A 2 19.32 32.88 12.11
CA MET A 2 19.16 32.55 10.67
C MET A 2 18.35 31.26 10.42
N LEU A 3 18.59 30.19 11.19
CA LEU A 3 17.83 28.94 11.11
C LEU A 3 16.32 29.14 11.33
N GLN A 4 15.94 29.96 12.31
CA GLN A 4 14.53 30.27 12.58
C GLN A 4 13.89 31.01 11.40
N ARG A 5 14.61 31.98 10.82
CA ARG A 5 14.15 32.69 9.62
C ARG A 5 14.01 31.75 8.42
N ALA A 6 14.95 30.81 8.24
CA ALA A 6 14.87 29.79 7.20
C ALA A 6 13.63 28.92 7.37
N PHE A 7 13.34 28.43 8.57
CA PHE A 7 12.12 27.68 8.87
C PHE A 7 10.86 28.47 8.50
N HIS A 8 10.74 29.73 8.95
CA HIS A 8 9.57 30.55 8.63
C HIS A 8 9.43 30.88 7.14
N ALA A 9 10.54 31.07 6.42
CA ALA A 9 10.53 31.26 4.99
C ALA A 9 10.01 30.02 4.25
N ILE A 10 10.48 28.82 4.62
CA ILE A 10 9.98 27.56 4.06
C ILE A 10 8.48 27.38 4.35
N GLN A 11 8.04 27.62 5.60
CA GLN A 11 6.60 27.57 5.93
C GLN A 11 5.78 28.55 5.06
N LYS A 12 6.31 29.75 4.82
CA LYS A 12 5.66 30.74 3.96
C LYS A 12 5.56 30.26 2.51
N LEU A 13 6.65 29.75 1.94
CA LEU A 13 6.69 29.20 0.59
C LEU A 13 5.73 28.00 0.42
N MET A 14 5.67 27.11 1.41
CA MET A 14 4.70 25.99 1.43
C MET A 14 3.25 26.49 1.47
N SER A 15 2.95 27.49 2.31
CA SER A 15 1.59 28.04 2.40
C SER A 15 1.10 28.71 1.12
N GLU A 16 2.03 29.14 0.26
CA GLU A 16 1.74 29.74 -1.04
C GLU A 16 1.85 28.74 -2.21
N ASN A 17 2.08 27.45 -1.93
CA ASN A 17 2.28 26.40 -2.94
C ASN A 17 3.41 26.71 -3.95
N LEU A 18 4.50 27.34 -3.50
CA LEU A 18 5.63 27.73 -4.37
C LEU A 18 6.75 26.68 -4.41
N ILE A 19 6.66 25.61 -3.63
CA ILE A 19 7.65 24.52 -3.58
C ILE A 19 7.06 23.30 -4.27
N LEU A 20 7.77 22.79 -5.27
CA LEU A 20 7.48 21.52 -5.94
C LEU A 20 8.12 20.34 -5.19
N ALA A 21 9.38 20.51 -4.78
CA ALA A 21 10.14 19.54 -4.00
C ALA A 21 11.20 20.26 -3.14
N GLY A 22 11.71 19.57 -2.12
CA GLY A 22 12.84 20.09 -1.35
C GLY A 22 13.48 19.03 -0.48
N HIS A 23 14.77 19.20 -0.21
CA HIS A 23 15.59 18.31 0.60
C HIS A 23 16.67 19.12 1.32
N ASP A 24 16.96 18.78 2.57
CA ASP A 24 17.98 19.45 3.36
C ASP A 24 19.40 18.98 3.00
N ILE A 25 20.39 19.76 3.46
CA ILE A 25 21.81 19.43 3.39
C ILE A 25 22.21 18.82 4.73
N SER A 26 22.71 17.59 4.66
CA SER A 26 23.12 16.77 5.81
C SER A 26 24.36 15.96 5.44
N ASP A 27 24.46 14.71 5.90
CA ASP A 27 25.56 13.79 5.61
C ASP A 27 25.86 13.69 4.10
N GLY A 28 27.14 13.85 3.75
CA GLY A 28 27.62 13.87 2.36
C GLY A 28 27.41 15.19 1.62
N GLY A 29 26.80 16.18 2.26
CA GLY A 29 26.69 17.56 1.78
C GLY A 29 25.71 17.74 0.61
N ILE A 30 25.79 18.91 -0.02
CA ILE A 30 24.81 19.34 -1.04
C ILE A 30 24.77 18.43 -2.27
N ILE A 31 25.88 17.74 -2.59
CA ILE A 31 25.89 16.77 -3.69
C ILE A 31 24.97 15.58 -3.40
N THR A 32 24.96 15.07 -2.17
CA THR A 32 24.03 14.01 -1.75
C THR A 32 22.59 14.48 -1.86
N THR A 33 22.30 15.70 -1.36
CA THR A 33 20.98 16.34 -1.50
C THR A 33 20.50 16.35 -2.95
N PHE A 34 21.36 16.75 -3.90
CA PHE A 34 21.01 16.73 -5.33
C PHE A 34 20.69 15.32 -5.81
N LEU A 35 21.57 14.37 -5.52
CA LEU A 35 21.44 13.00 -5.97
C LEU A 35 20.16 12.35 -5.42
N GLU A 36 19.87 12.49 -4.13
CA GLU A 36 18.68 11.93 -3.50
C GLU A 36 17.39 12.57 -4.04
N MET A 37 17.38 13.88 -4.31
CA MET A 37 16.27 14.52 -5.01
C MET A 37 16.08 13.94 -6.42
N ALA A 38 17.16 13.70 -7.17
CA ALA A 38 17.08 13.10 -8.51
C ALA A 38 16.61 11.63 -8.47
N PHE A 39 17.03 10.87 -7.44
CA PHE A 39 16.62 9.48 -7.24
C PHE A 39 15.12 9.40 -6.95
N ALA A 40 14.62 10.24 -6.04
CA ALA A 40 13.21 10.32 -5.67
C ALA A 40 12.34 10.84 -6.83
N GLY A 41 12.81 11.86 -7.56
CA GLY A 41 12.14 12.40 -8.76
C GLY A 41 12.24 11.48 -9.97
N ASN A 42 13.09 10.45 -9.92
CA ASN A 42 13.40 9.54 -11.02
C ASN A 42 13.78 10.29 -12.32
N CYS A 43 14.55 11.37 -12.17
CA CYS A 43 14.86 12.35 -13.22
C CYS A 43 16.38 12.60 -13.32
N GLY A 44 16.81 13.49 -14.20
CA GLY A 44 18.18 14.03 -14.22
C GLY A 44 18.27 15.42 -13.62
N LEU A 45 19.49 15.95 -13.61
CA LEU A 45 19.82 17.27 -13.08
C LEU A 45 20.89 17.94 -13.92
N ARG A 46 20.75 19.26 -14.08
CA ARG A 46 21.82 20.14 -14.59
C ARG A 46 22.09 21.24 -13.57
N ILE A 47 23.17 21.07 -12.81
CA ILE A 47 23.58 21.97 -11.74
C ILE A 47 24.84 22.75 -12.15
N ARG A 48 24.84 24.05 -11.84
CA ARG A 48 25.97 24.94 -11.96
C ARG A 48 26.20 25.63 -10.63
N MET A 49 27.41 25.49 -10.12
CA MET A 49 27.86 26.14 -8.90
C MET A 49 29.15 26.88 -9.17
N ASP A 50 29.36 27.98 -8.48
CA ASP A 50 30.58 28.77 -8.52
C ASP A 50 30.88 29.22 -7.08
N GLY A 51 32.15 29.45 -6.74
CA GLY A 51 32.52 29.86 -5.39
C GLY A 51 34.03 30.00 -5.15
N PRO A 52 34.41 30.58 -4.01
CA PRO A 52 35.81 30.78 -3.63
C PRO A 52 36.50 29.50 -3.15
N TRP A 53 35.73 28.51 -2.67
CA TRP A 53 36.24 27.23 -2.19
C TRP A 53 36.55 26.28 -3.35
N ASN A 54 37.29 25.21 -3.07
CA ASN A 54 37.47 24.16 -4.07
C ASN A 54 36.18 23.33 -4.23
N PRO A 55 36.02 22.58 -5.35
CA PRO A 55 34.79 21.82 -5.60
C PRO A 55 34.44 20.81 -4.51
N LEU A 56 35.42 20.13 -3.91
CA LEU A 56 35.18 19.11 -2.89
C LEU A 56 34.63 19.75 -1.62
N GLU A 57 35.27 20.82 -1.13
CA GLU A 57 34.79 21.59 0.02
C GLU A 57 33.36 22.09 -0.22
N ARG A 58 33.07 22.60 -1.42
CA ARG A 58 31.75 23.15 -1.72
C ARG A 58 30.66 22.08 -1.80
N LEU A 59 30.96 20.92 -2.38
CA LEU A 59 29.99 19.86 -2.65
C LEU A 59 29.73 18.97 -1.42
N PHE A 60 30.75 18.75 -0.59
CA PHE A 60 30.69 17.86 0.58
C PHE A 60 30.63 18.60 1.92
N ALA A 61 30.50 19.94 1.92
CA ALA A 61 30.20 20.67 3.14
C ALA A 61 28.80 20.29 3.66
N GLU A 62 28.75 19.88 4.92
CA GLU A 62 27.54 19.47 5.65
C GLU A 62 26.98 20.64 6.49
N GLU A 63 27.18 21.86 6.01
CA GLU A 63 26.61 23.05 6.61
C GLU A 63 25.08 23.05 6.46
N LEU A 64 24.37 23.60 7.44
CA LEU A 64 22.92 23.67 7.40
C LEU A 64 22.44 24.42 6.16
N GLY A 65 21.51 23.81 5.43
CA GLY A 65 20.87 24.41 4.27
C GLY A 65 19.78 23.52 3.71
N ALA A 66 19.11 24.01 2.66
CA ALA A 66 18.11 23.24 1.93
C ALA A 66 18.15 23.60 0.44
N VAL A 67 17.85 22.62 -0.39
CA VAL A 67 17.62 22.77 -1.81
C VAL A 67 16.11 22.68 -2.02
N ILE A 68 15.54 23.66 -2.70
CA ILE A 68 14.12 23.68 -3.06
C ILE A 68 13.98 23.78 -4.58
N GLU A 69 13.00 23.07 -5.12
CA GLU A 69 12.57 23.15 -6.50
C GLU A 69 11.27 23.95 -6.56
N CYS A 70 11.17 24.86 -7.53
CA CYS A 70 9.98 25.65 -7.80
C CYS A 70 9.77 25.75 -9.31
N HIS A 71 8.58 26.15 -9.72
CA HIS A 71 8.32 26.38 -11.14
C HIS A 71 9.15 27.59 -11.63
N VAL A 72 9.61 27.56 -12.89
CA VAL A 72 10.46 28.62 -13.47
C VAL A 72 9.80 30.00 -13.40
N SER A 73 8.47 30.06 -13.51
CA SER A 73 7.69 31.31 -13.35
C SER A 73 7.79 31.91 -11.95
N ASP A 74 8.07 31.09 -10.95
CA ASP A 74 7.93 31.45 -9.54
C ASP A 74 9.28 31.78 -8.89
N VAL A 75 10.39 31.50 -9.58
CA VAL A 75 11.77 31.75 -9.10
C VAL A 75 11.93 33.16 -8.54
N ARG A 76 11.41 34.19 -9.23
CA ARG A 76 11.51 35.57 -8.75
C ARG A 76 10.77 35.79 -7.43
N ASN A 77 9.57 35.22 -7.30
CA ASN A 77 8.76 35.34 -6.09
C ASN A 77 9.42 34.59 -4.92
N VAL A 78 9.92 33.38 -5.17
CA VAL A 78 10.65 32.58 -4.19
C VAL A 78 11.87 33.34 -3.65
N LEU A 79 12.70 33.91 -4.55
CA LEU A 79 13.87 34.70 -4.14
C LEU A 79 13.48 35.95 -3.35
N GLN A 80 12.39 36.64 -3.73
CA GLN A 80 11.89 37.81 -2.97
C GLN A 80 11.43 37.43 -1.57
N ILE A 81 10.75 36.28 -1.41
CA ILE A 81 10.36 35.77 -0.11
C ILE A 81 11.61 35.46 0.72
N LEU A 82 12.57 34.69 0.19
CA LEU A 82 13.81 34.37 0.90
C LEU A 82 14.60 35.61 1.33
N ASP A 83 14.69 36.63 0.47
CA ASP A 83 15.34 37.91 0.77
C ASP A 83 14.62 38.70 1.87
N SER A 84 13.27 38.67 1.89
CA SER A 84 12.48 39.31 2.96
C SER A 84 12.74 38.70 4.35
N PHE A 85 13.22 37.45 4.39
CA PHE A 85 13.69 36.77 5.60
C PHE A 85 15.21 36.91 5.84
N HIS A 86 15.90 37.71 5.03
CA HIS A 86 17.36 37.91 5.07
C HIS A 86 18.14 36.59 5.00
N LEU A 87 17.80 35.76 4.02
CA LEU A 87 18.45 34.46 3.76
C LEU A 87 19.30 34.52 2.49
N PRO A 88 20.56 34.05 2.54
CA PRO A 88 21.34 33.88 1.33
C PRO A 88 20.75 32.75 0.48
N SER A 89 20.44 33.04 -0.78
CA SER A 89 19.86 32.08 -1.71
C SER A 89 20.43 32.27 -3.12
N THR A 90 20.63 31.15 -3.84
CA THR A 90 21.17 31.16 -5.19
C THR A 90 20.42 30.17 -6.05
N VAL A 91 20.13 30.54 -7.30
CA VAL A 91 19.63 29.60 -8.31
C VAL A 91 20.81 28.78 -8.82
N ILE A 92 20.72 27.46 -8.66
CA ILE A 92 21.83 26.54 -8.92
C ILE A 92 21.63 25.65 -10.14
N GLY A 93 20.43 25.55 -10.70
CA GLY A 93 20.20 24.67 -11.85
C GLY A 93 18.74 24.30 -12.09
N GLU A 94 18.55 23.20 -12.80
CA GLU A 94 17.25 22.66 -13.22
C GLU A 94 17.23 21.12 -13.16
N THR A 95 16.03 20.55 -12.97
CA THR A 95 15.73 19.13 -13.18
C THR A 95 15.48 18.86 -14.66
N THR A 96 15.75 17.64 -15.12
CA THR A 96 15.57 17.25 -16.52
C THR A 96 14.88 15.89 -16.65
N GLU A 97 14.11 15.68 -17.72
CA GLU A 97 13.51 14.36 -17.99
C GLU A 97 14.56 13.28 -18.33
N GLU A 98 15.62 13.65 -19.06
CA GLU A 98 16.74 12.76 -19.32
C GLU A 98 17.42 12.41 -17.98
N LYS A 99 17.54 11.10 -17.68
CA LYS A 99 18.14 10.56 -16.44
C LYS A 99 19.66 10.70 -16.39
N LYS A 100 20.15 11.92 -16.59
CA LYS A 100 21.57 12.28 -16.60
C LYS A 100 21.83 13.30 -15.50
N ILE A 101 22.88 13.07 -14.72
CA ILE A 101 23.36 14.02 -13.71
C ILE A 101 24.55 14.76 -14.29
N LEU A 102 24.47 16.08 -14.33
CA LEU A 102 25.54 16.97 -14.74
C LEU A 102 25.72 18.06 -13.68
N VAL A 103 26.89 18.07 -13.04
CA VAL A 103 27.30 19.12 -12.10
C VAL A 103 28.54 19.81 -12.66
N THR A 104 28.47 21.14 -12.74
CA THR A 104 29.56 21.99 -13.19
C THR A 104 30.00 22.95 -12.10
N TYR A 105 31.32 23.13 -11.95
CA TYR A 105 31.94 24.09 -11.05
C TYR A 105 32.93 24.98 -11.83
N HIS A 106 32.77 26.31 -11.80
CA HIS A 106 33.57 27.22 -12.65
C HIS A 106 33.56 26.81 -14.13
N SER A 107 32.39 26.37 -14.63
CA SER A 107 32.18 25.82 -15.98
C SER A 107 32.94 24.52 -16.30
N GLN A 108 33.65 23.93 -15.34
CA GLN A 108 34.27 22.60 -15.49
C GLN A 108 33.32 21.52 -15.01
N LYS A 109 33.24 20.39 -15.73
CA LYS A 109 32.44 19.24 -15.29
C LYS A 109 33.12 18.57 -14.10
N VAL A 110 32.43 18.51 -12.97
CA VAL A 110 32.91 17.85 -11.74
C VAL A 110 32.18 16.53 -11.49
N LEU A 111 30.98 16.36 -12.05
CA LEU A 111 30.26 15.09 -12.10
C LEU A 111 29.46 15.00 -13.40
N GLU A 112 29.59 13.89 -14.13
CA GLU A 112 28.76 13.54 -15.28
C GLU A 112 28.52 12.03 -15.30
N SER A 113 27.29 11.58 -15.01
CA SER A 113 26.94 10.16 -15.00
C SER A 113 25.44 9.95 -15.25
N SER A 114 25.05 8.69 -15.47
CA SER A 114 23.65 8.28 -15.46
C SER A 114 23.10 8.33 -14.04
N MET A 115 21.88 8.84 -13.86
CA MET A 115 21.21 8.83 -12.55
C MET A 115 21.03 7.39 -12.05
N CYS A 116 20.69 6.44 -12.94
CA CYS A 116 20.47 5.04 -12.54
C CYS A 116 21.74 4.38 -12.00
N VAL A 117 22.92 4.70 -12.57
CA VAL A 117 24.21 4.17 -12.10
C VAL A 117 24.56 4.75 -10.72
N LEU A 118 24.34 6.05 -10.53
CA LEU A 118 24.59 6.70 -9.25
C LEU A 118 23.64 6.19 -8.15
N ARG A 119 22.36 5.96 -8.49
CA ARG A 119 21.39 5.34 -7.58
C ARG A 119 21.80 3.92 -7.22
N GLU A 120 22.22 3.11 -8.20
CA GLU A 120 22.70 1.75 -7.92
C GLU A 120 23.88 1.74 -6.94
N TRP A 121 24.85 2.65 -7.10
CA TRP A 121 25.96 2.77 -6.14
C TRP A 121 25.50 3.18 -4.74
N TRP A 122 24.52 4.08 -4.66
CA TRP A 122 23.93 4.50 -3.38
C TRP A 122 23.18 3.33 -2.71
N GLU A 123 22.48 2.49 -3.48
CA GLU A 123 21.73 1.32 -2.99
C GLU A 123 22.62 0.10 -2.67
N GLU A 124 23.89 0.08 -3.08
CA GLU A 124 24.81 -1.06 -2.96
C GLU A 124 24.92 -1.62 -1.54
N THR A 125 24.96 -0.72 -0.53
CA THR A 125 25.04 -1.11 0.88
C THR A 125 23.77 -1.85 1.31
N SER A 126 22.59 -1.30 1.02
CA SER A 126 21.31 -1.91 1.33
C SER A 126 21.16 -3.26 0.62
N TYR A 127 21.53 -3.34 -0.65
CA TYR A 127 21.54 -4.59 -1.41
C TYR A 127 22.37 -5.69 -0.76
N HIS A 128 23.60 -5.38 -0.31
CA HIS A 128 24.45 -6.35 0.36
C HIS A 128 23.91 -6.78 1.72
N ILE A 129 23.37 -5.86 2.51
CA ILE A 129 22.72 -6.18 3.79
C ILE A 129 21.52 -7.11 3.53
N GLU A 130 20.70 -6.79 2.52
CA GLU A 130 19.55 -7.60 2.16
C GLU A 130 19.93 -9.03 1.79
N ARG A 131 20.96 -9.22 0.96
CA ARG A 131 21.46 -10.57 0.61
C ARG A 131 21.91 -11.41 1.82
N LEU A 132 22.30 -10.77 2.93
CA LEU A 132 22.70 -11.46 4.15
C LEU A 132 21.51 -11.83 5.04
N GLN A 133 20.37 -11.14 4.91
CA GLN A 133 19.26 -11.25 5.84
C GLN A 133 17.96 -11.79 5.24
N MET A 134 17.85 -11.83 3.90
CA MET A 134 16.71 -12.35 3.15
C MET A 134 17.14 -13.41 2.13
N ASN A 135 16.18 -13.98 1.41
CA ASN A 135 16.47 -14.81 0.25
C ASN A 135 17.28 -14.01 -0.78
N SER A 136 18.53 -14.43 -1.04
CA SER A 136 19.43 -13.70 -1.93
C SER A 136 18.91 -13.58 -3.36
N GLN A 137 18.09 -14.53 -3.83
CA GLN A 137 17.46 -14.42 -5.16
C GLN A 137 16.47 -13.26 -5.22
N CYS A 138 15.72 -13.01 -4.14
CA CYS A 138 14.82 -11.85 -4.06
C CYS A 138 15.63 -10.54 -4.04
N ALA A 139 16.72 -10.48 -3.27
CA ALA A 139 17.60 -9.30 -3.26
C ALA A 139 18.22 -9.00 -4.65
N ASP A 140 18.71 -10.04 -5.33
CA ASP A 140 19.28 -9.94 -6.69
C ASP A 140 18.21 -9.51 -7.71
N GLU A 141 16.98 -10.03 -7.56
CA GLU A 141 15.85 -9.68 -8.41
C GLU A 141 15.35 -8.24 -8.17
N GLU A 142 15.29 -7.78 -6.91
CA GLU A 142 14.92 -6.40 -6.58
C GLU A 142 15.89 -5.41 -7.20
N ARG A 143 17.20 -5.58 -6.99
CA ARG A 143 18.23 -4.72 -7.60
C ARG A 143 18.05 -4.62 -9.11
N LYS A 144 17.86 -5.74 -9.79
CA LYS A 144 17.64 -5.78 -11.24
C LYS A 144 16.36 -5.04 -11.65
N ASN A 145 15.26 -5.28 -10.94
CA ASN A 145 13.95 -4.78 -11.32
C ASN A 145 13.77 -3.28 -11.00
N ILE A 146 14.46 -2.75 -9.99
CA ILE A 146 14.34 -1.34 -9.61
C ILE A 146 15.35 -0.42 -10.33
N PHE A 147 16.38 -0.97 -10.98
CA PHE A 147 17.47 -0.22 -11.61
C PHE A 147 17.01 0.96 -12.47
N ASP A 148 16.08 0.73 -13.41
CA ASP A 148 15.44 1.77 -14.23
C ASP A 148 13.91 1.73 -14.13
N ARG A 149 13.41 1.56 -12.90
CA ARG A 149 11.97 1.57 -12.61
C ARG A 149 11.33 2.86 -13.14
N LYS A 150 10.20 2.75 -13.85
CA LYS A 150 9.46 3.91 -14.39
C LYS A 150 8.39 4.44 -13.43
N GLY A 151 7.91 3.59 -12.51
CA GLY A 151 6.79 3.88 -11.64
C GLY A 151 5.49 3.29 -12.20
N PRO A 152 4.51 2.97 -11.34
CA PRO A 152 3.34 2.22 -11.77
C PRO A 152 2.32 3.06 -12.54
N SER A 153 1.71 2.47 -13.55
CA SER A 153 0.56 3.04 -14.26
C SER A 153 -0.74 2.61 -13.57
N TYR A 154 -1.46 3.57 -12.99
CA TYR A 154 -2.76 3.30 -12.38
C TYR A 154 -3.90 3.49 -13.37
N THR A 155 -4.82 2.52 -13.37
CA THR A 155 -6.04 2.53 -14.19
C THR A 155 -7.23 2.45 -13.28
N ILE A 156 -8.19 3.37 -13.44
CA ILE A 156 -9.42 3.41 -12.64
C ILE A 156 -10.59 3.54 -13.62
N PRO A 157 -11.28 2.43 -13.97
CA PRO A 157 -12.34 2.42 -14.98
C PRO A 157 -13.67 2.99 -14.48
N PHE A 158 -13.70 3.50 -13.25
CA PHE A 158 -14.85 4.13 -12.61
C PHE A 158 -14.47 5.50 -12.04
N LYS A 159 -15.45 6.24 -11.52
CA LYS A 159 -15.23 7.56 -10.91
C LYS A 159 -15.42 7.46 -9.39
N PRO A 160 -14.33 7.36 -8.60
CA PRO A 160 -14.44 7.30 -7.14
C PRO A 160 -15.12 8.56 -6.59
N LYS A 161 -16.07 8.37 -5.68
CA LYS A 161 -16.78 9.47 -5.01
C LYS A 161 -16.83 9.21 -3.50
N PRO A 162 -16.78 10.27 -2.67
CA PRO A 162 -17.13 10.15 -1.27
C PRO A 162 -18.54 9.59 -1.11
N THR A 163 -18.78 8.87 -0.02
CA THR A 163 -20.12 8.37 0.30
C THR A 163 -21.06 9.56 0.52
N PRO A 164 -22.25 9.59 -0.13
CA PRO A 164 -23.20 10.68 0.03
C PRO A 164 -23.65 10.88 1.48
N ALA A 165 -23.86 12.14 1.87
CA ALA A 165 -24.30 12.51 3.23
C ALA A 165 -25.58 11.77 3.67
N TYR A 166 -26.57 11.62 2.78
CA TYR A 166 -27.82 10.92 3.11
C TYR A 166 -27.62 9.43 3.48
N ILE A 167 -26.57 8.78 2.98
CA ILE A 167 -26.21 7.40 3.37
C ILE A 167 -25.50 7.42 4.74
N LEU A 168 -24.59 8.39 4.94
CA LEU A 168 -23.87 8.58 6.19
C LEU A 168 -24.76 9.05 7.35
N GLU A 169 -25.89 9.70 7.06
CA GLU A 169 -26.83 10.23 8.06
C GLU A 169 -28.06 9.33 8.25
N ALA A 170 -28.15 8.23 7.48
CA ALA A 170 -29.23 7.27 7.61
C ALA A 170 -29.30 6.70 9.05
N LYS A 171 -30.51 6.54 9.59
CA LYS A 171 -30.72 5.99 10.94
C LYS A 171 -30.56 4.47 10.99
N ASP A 172 -31.07 3.76 9.97
CA ASP A 172 -30.99 2.29 9.88
C ASP A 172 -29.79 1.85 9.00
N LYS A 173 -28.58 2.00 9.55
CA LYS A 173 -27.36 1.53 8.88
C LYS A 173 -27.14 0.05 9.16
N PRO A 174 -26.70 -0.75 8.16
CA PRO A 174 -26.32 -2.13 8.42
C PRO A 174 -25.20 -2.21 9.45
N GLU A 175 -25.35 -3.11 10.42
CA GLU A 175 -24.33 -3.34 11.44
C GLU A 175 -23.26 -4.30 10.91
N VAL A 176 -21.99 -3.99 11.16
CA VAL A 176 -20.85 -4.86 10.85
C VAL A 176 -20.02 -5.12 12.09
N ALA A 177 -19.65 -6.39 12.30
CA ALA A 177 -18.74 -6.82 13.34
C ALA A 177 -17.31 -6.61 12.88
N ILE A 178 -16.60 -5.64 13.46
CA ILE A 178 -15.15 -5.49 13.30
C ILE A 178 -14.50 -6.35 14.38
N LEU A 179 -14.17 -7.58 14.03
CA LEU A 179 -13.68 -8.60 14.94
C LEU A 179 -12.16 -8.55 15.05
N ARG A 180 -11.68 -8.45 16.29
CA ARG A 180 -10.25 -8.48 16.64
C ARG A 180 -9.94 -9.48 17.74
N GLU A 181 -8.70 -9.92 17.77
CA GLU A 181 -8.12 -10.79 18.78
C GLU A 181 -6.94 -10.07 19.48
N GLU A 182 -6.45 -10.61 20.59
CA GLU A 182 -5.19 -10.15 21.17
C GLU A 182 -4.06 -10.15 20.13
N GLY A 183 -3.38 -9.01 19.98
CA GLY A 183 -2.32 -8.80 18.97
C GLY A 183 -2.80 -8.28 17.61
N SER A 184 -4.11 -8.25 17.34
CA SER A 184 -4.66 -7.51 16.19
C SER A 184 -4.36 -6.00 16.31
N ASN A 185 -4.13 -5.33 15.16
CA ASN A 185 -3.77 -3.91 15.15
C ASN A 185 -4.32 -3.11 13.95
N GLY A 186 -5.14 -3.74 13.08
CA GLY A 186 -5.77 -3.08 11.93
C GLY A 186 -7.23 -2.67 12.13
N ASP A 187 -7.74 -2.71 13.36
CA ASP A 187 -9.16 -2.53 13.67
C ASP A 187 -9.65 -1.09 13.52
N ARG A 188 -8.82 -0.09 13.82
CA ARG A 188 -9.22 1.33 13.85
C ARG A 188 -9.47 1.88 12.45
N GLU A 189 -8.52 1.65 11.55
CA GLU A 189 -8.64 2.06 10.15
C GLU A 189 -9.75 1.27 9.45
N MET A 190 -9.92 -0.02 9.77
CA MET A 190 -11.02 -0.83 9.26
C MET A 190 -12.39 -0.29 9.70
N THR A 191 -12.52 0.05 10.99
CA THR A 191 -13.70 0.70 11.55
C THR A 191 -14.01 2.00 10.80
N SER A 192 -12.99 2.82 10.55
CA SER A 192 -13.13 4.10 9.84
C SER A 192 -13.57 3.90 8.38
N ALA A 193 -13.00 2.92 7.67
CA ALA A 193 -13.36 2.63 6.29
C ALA A 193 -14.82 2.19 6.15
N PHE A 194 -15.29 1.28 7.00
CA PHE A 194 -16.69 0.85 7.02
C PHE A 194 -17.63 1.98 7.46
N TYR A 195 -17.25 2.78 8.45
CA TYR A 195 -18.02 3.96 8.86
C TYR A 195 -18.18 4.95 7.70
N GLN A 196 -17.09 5.26 6.99
CA GLN A 196 -17.10 6.16 5.83
C GLN A 196 -17.85 5.58 4.62
N ALA A 197 -18.07 4.27 4.57
CA ALA A 197 -18.96 3.65 3.58
C ALA A 197 -20.44 3.69 3.98
N GLY A 198 -20.80 4.11 5.19
CA GLY A 198 -22.20 4.21 5.65
C GLY A 198 -22.72 3.01 6.44
N PHE A 199 -21.82 2.24 7.07
CA PHE A 199 -22.17 1.20 8.02
C PHE A 199 -22.23 1.71 9.46
N SER A 200 -22.77 0.88 10.35
CA SER A 200 -22.59 1.00 11.81
C SER A 200 -21.58 -0.05 12.26
N PRO A 201 -20.28 0.26 12.32
CA PRO A 201 -19.28 -0.70 12.77
C PRO A 201 -19.30 -0.88 14.29
N TRP A 202 -19.12 -2.13 14.73
CA TRP A 202 -19.01 -2.52 16.12
C TRP A 202 -17.63 -3.12 16.38
N ASP A 203 -16.88 -2.56 17.34
CA ASP A 203 -15.66 -3.19 17.85
C ASP A 203 -16.04 -4.42 18.68
N ILE A 204 -15.59 -5.59 18.27
CA ILE A 204 -15.86 -6.86 18.93
C ILE A 204 -14.55 -7.58 19.17
N THR A 205 -14.31 -7.96 20.42
CA THR A 205 -13.19 -8.85 20.75
C THR A 205 -13.63 -10.31 20.71
N MET A 206 -12.69 -11.22 20.44
CA MET A 206 -12.94 -12.65 20.64
C MET A 206 -13.43 -12.98 22.05
N THR A 207 -12.97 -12.25 23.07
CA THR A 207 -13.46 -12.38 24.45
C THR A 207 -14.96 -12.07 24.59
N ASP A 208 -15.48 -11.09 23.85
CA ASP A 208 -16.92 -10.76 23.87
C ASP A 208 -17.76 -11.90 23.32
N LEU A 209 -17.31 -12.53 22.23
CA LEU A 209 -17.94 -13.72 21.67
C LEU A 209 -17.83 -14.91 22.63
N ILE A 210 -16.64 -15.18 23.19
CA ILE A 210 -16.37 -16.27 24.15
C ILE A 210 -17.21 -16.14 25.42
N ARG A 211 -17.46 -14.92 25.91
CA ARG A 211 -18.30 -14.66 27.09
C ARG A 211 -19.79 -14.54 26.77
N GLY A 212 -20.16 -14.58 25.50
CA GLY A 212 -21.55 -14.47 25.05
C GLY A 212 -22.16 -13.09 25.29
N ARG A 213 -21.34 -12.04 25.36
CA ARG A 213 -21.81 -10.64 25.47
C ARG A 213 -22.47 -10.16 24.18
N ILE A 214 -22.08 -10.76 23.06
CA ILE A 214 -22.60 -10.46 21.72
C ILE A 214 -22.52 -11.72 20.85
N THR A 215 -23.37 -11.81 19.83
CA THR A 215 -23.40 -12.91 18.86
C THR A 215 -23.38 -12.37 17.43
N LEU A 216 -22.98 -13.21 16.46
CA LEU A 216 -22.90 -12.81 15.06
C LEU A 216 -24.26 -12.68 14.34
N GLU A 217 -25.34 -13.16 14.95
CA GLU A 217 -26.70 -13.19 14.36
C GLU A 217 -27.21 -11.79 13.96
N ARG A 218 -26.95 -10.79 14.80
CA ARG A 218 -27.39 -9.40 14.55
C ARG A 218 -26.68 -8.71 13.39
N PHE A 219 -25.50 -9.21 12.99
CA PHE A 219 -24.64 -8.51 12.05
C PHE A 219 -24.94 -8.88 10.60
N ARG A 220 -24.77 -7.89 9.73
CA ARG A 220 -24.84 -8.04 8.27
C ARG A 220 -23.48 -8.39 7.67
N GLY A 221 -22.40 -7.91 8.29
CA GLY A 221 -21.02 -8.19 7.87
C GLY A 221 -20.14 -8.66 9.03
N LEU A 222 -19.24 -9.61 8.77
CA LEU A 222 -18.16 -10.01 9.67
C LEU A 222 -16.81 -9.66 9.05
N ILE A 223 -16.06 -8.80 9.73
CA ILE A 223 -14.80 -8.27 9.24
C ILE A 223 -13.71 -8.72 10.21
N THR A 224 -12.74 -9.51 9.74
CA THR A 224 -11.59 -9.94 10.53
C THR A 224 -10.37 -9.12 10.14
N VAL A 225 -9.83 -8.40 11.12
CA VAL A 225 -8.85 -7.34 10.90
C VAL A 225 -7.42 -7.88 10.75
N GLY A 226 -6.53 -7.03 10.25
CA GLY A 226 -5.09 -7.32 10.23
C GLY A 226 -4.40 -7.19 11.58
N GLY A 227 -3.14 -7.63 11.63
CA GLY A 227 -2.27 -7.56 12.81
C GLY A 227 -1.48 -8.83 13.01
N PHE A 228 -1.11 -9.11 14.26
CA PHE A 228 -0.30 -10.25 14.64
C PHE A 228 -1.01 -10.98 15.78
N SER A 229 -2.17 -11.60 15.52
CA SER A 229 -2.92 -12.27 16.59
C SER A 229 -2.05 -13.33 17.27
N TYR A 230 -2.00 -13.31 18.60
CA TYR A 230 -1.05 -14.12 19.39
C TYR A 230 0.42 -13.95 18.99
N ALA A 231 0.81 -12.77 18.50
CA ALA A 231 2.13 -12.47 17.94
C ALA A 231 2.55 -13.43 16.80
N ASP A 232 1.57 -13.96 16.07
CA ASP A 232 1.75 -15.01 15.05
C ASP A 232 2.42 -16.29 15.57
N VAL A 233 2.24 -16.60 16.86
CA VAL A 233 2.70 -17.86 17.46
C VAL A 233 1.53 -18.85 17.57
N PRO A 234 1.68 -20.12 17.11
CA PRO A 234 2.87 -20.73 16.52
C PRO A 234 3.12 -20.37 15.04
N GLU A 235 2.09 -19.93 14.31
CA GLU A 235 2.17 -19.28 12.99
C GLU A 235 0.98 -18.31 12.87
N SER A 236 0.94 -17.47 11.84
CA SER A 236 -0.03 -16.38 11.75
C SER A 236 -1.47 -16.86 11.81
N ALA A 237 -2.27 -16.18 12.64
CA ALA A 237 -3.69 -16.44 12.87
C ALA A 237 -4.05 -17.86 13.36
N LYS A 238 -3.09 -18.76 13.63
CA LYS A 238 -3.38 -20.12 14.11
C LYS A 238 -4.01 -20.15 15.49
N GLY A 239 -3.52 -19.33 16.42
CA GLY A 239 -4.12 -19.18 17.75
C GLY A 239 -5.57 -18.70 17.65
N TRP A 240 -5.82 -17.71 16.79
CA TRP A 240 -7.16 -17.18 16.55
C TRP A 240 -8.09 -18.22 15.91
N ALA A 241 -7.62 -18.94 14.90
CA ALA A 241 -8.35 -20.04 14.28
C ALA A 241 -8.66 -21.15 15.30
N ALA A 242 -7.70 -21.53 16.14
CA ALA A 242 -7.87 -22.55 17.17
C ALA A 242 -8.94 -22.14 18.20
N ALA A 243 -8.94 -20.87 18.63
CA ALA A 243 -9.94 -20.34 19.56
C ALA A 243 -11.38 -20.49 19.02
N ILE A 244 -11.57 -20.36 17.71
CA ILE A 244 -12.87 -20.57 17.05
C ILE A 244 -13.15 -22.06 16.85
N ARG A 245 -12.21 -22.80 16.24
CA ARG A 245 -12.41 -24.20 15.80
C ARG A 245 -12.61 -25.16 16.96
N PHE A 246 -11.91 -24.94 18.08
CA PHE A 246 -11.96 -25.82 19.25
C PHE A 246 -12.98 -25.40 20.31
N ASN A 247 -13.76 -24.36 20.03
CA ASN A 247 -14.91 -23.98 20.83
C ASN A 247 -16.19 -24.25 20.05
N GLU A 248 -16.92 -25.31 20.41
CA GLU A 248 -18.12 -25.77 19.68
C GLU A 248 -19.16 -24.66 19.46
N ARG A 249 -19.36 -23.79 20.47
CA ARG A 249 -20.31 -22.68 20.40
C ARG A 249 -19.86 -21.61 19.40
N LEU A 250 -18.57 -21.26 19.40
CA LEU A 250 -18.03 -20.29 18.44
C LEU A 250 -18.00 -20.86 17.04
N ARG A 251 -17.52 -22.09 16.87
CA ARG A 251 -17.54 -22.78 15.58
C ARG A 251 -18.94 -22.76 14.98
N LYS A 252 -19.95 -23.16 15.75
CA LYS A 252 -21.35 -23.09 15.30
C LYS A 252 -21.77 -21.66 14.95
N MET A 253 -21.45 -20.67 15.78
CA MET A 253 -21.80 -19.27 15.53
C MET A 253 -21.22 -18.73 14.21
N PHE A 254 -19.96 -19.10 13.91
CA PHE A 254 -19.28 -18.73 12.67
C PHE A 254 -19.90 -19.48 11.47
N ASP A 255 -20.11 -20.80 11.59
CA ASP A 255 -20.75 -21.61 10.55
C ASP A 255 -22.16 -21.09 10.23
N ASP A 256 -22.98 -20.80 11.25
CA ASP A 256 -24.32 -20.21 11.09
C ASP A 256 -24.24 -18.86 10.35
N PHE A 257 -23.25 -18.02 10.68
CA PHE A 257 -23.05 -16.73 9.99
C PHE A 257 -22.70 -16.91 8.51
N TYR A 258 -21.81 -17.86 8.20
CA TYR A 258 -21.35 -18.13 6.82
C TYR A 258 -22.50 -18.59 5.91
N HIS A 259 -23.38 -19.47 6.42
CA HIS A 259 -24.46 -20.07 5.62
C HIS A 259 -25.66 -19.13 5.39
N ARG A 260 -25.75 -18.02 6.12
CA ARG A 260 -26.81 -17.03 5.90
C ARG A 260 -26.64 -16.38 4.53
N SER A 261 -27.67 -16.44 3.69
CA SER A 261 -27.68 -15.79 2.37
C SER A 261 -27.64 -14.27 2.43
N ASP A 262 -27.97 -13.71 3.59
CA ASP A 262 -28.04 -12.28 3.82
C ASP A 262 -26.74 -11.70 4.43
N THR A 263 -25.66 -12.48 4.62
CA THR A 263 -24.40 -11.98 5.21
C THR A 263 -23.25 -11.83 4.21
N PHE A 264 -22.26 -11.01 4.55
CA PHE A 264 -20.97 -10.95 3.86
C PHE A 264 -19.80 -11.00 4.85
N SER A 265 -18.60 -11.35 4.39
CA SER A 265 -17.39 -11.31 5.22
C SER A 265 -16.19 -10.75 4.49
N LEU A 266 -15.31 -10.08 5.22
CA LEU A 266 -14.01 -9.60 4.75
C LEU A 266 -12.90 -9.97 5.73
N GLY A 267 -11.90 -10.71 5.29
CA GLY A 267 -10.67 -10.96 6.04
C GLY A 267 -9.50 -10.24 5.40
N VAL A 268 -8.82 -9.37 6.14
CA VAL A 268 -7.64 -8.63 5.65
C VAL A 268 -6.39 -9.06 6.41
N CYS A 269 -5.32 -9.39 5.68
CA CYS A 269 -4.02 -9.79 6.21
C CYS A 269 -4.15 -10.94 7.24
N ASN A 270 -4.05 -10.67 8.55
CA ASN A 270 -4.28 -11.69 9.59
C ASN A 270 -5.70 -12.28 9.57
N GLY A 271 -6.71 -11.48 9.24
CA GLY A 271 -8.06 -11.97 9.01
C GLY A 271 -8.21 -12.82 7.74
N CYS A 272 -7.37 -12.57 6.72
CA CYS A 272 -7.32 -13.39 5.50
C CYS A 272 -6.73 -14.78 5.80
N GLN A 273 -5.62 -14.81 6.55
CA GLN A 273 -5.02 -16.04 7.08
C GLN A 273 -6.02 -16.83 7.92
N LEU A 274 -6.78 -16.16 8.79
CA LEU A 274 -7.85 -16.79 9.57
C LEU A 274 -8.89 -17.46 8.67
N PHE A 275 -9.41 -16.77 7.65
CA PHE A 275 -10.43 -17.34 6.76
C PHE A 275 -9.93 -18.56 5.99
N ALA A 276 -8.66 -18.56 5.58
CA ALA A 276 -8.03 -19.74 4.98
C ALA A 276 -7.97 -20.91 5.98
N LEU A 277 -7.57 -20.66 7.24
CA LEU A 277 -7.48 -21.68 8.30
C LEU A 277 -8.84 -22.22 8.79
N LEU A 278 -9.90 -21.42 8.66
CA LEU A 278 -11.29 -21.84 8.89
C LEU A 278 -11.90 -22.57 7.68
N GLY A 279 -11.21 -22.62 6.55
CA GLY A 279 -11.72 -23.20 5.30
C GLY A 279 -12.86 -22.39 4.67
N TRP A 280 -13.01 -21.11 5.02
CA TRP A 280 -14.09 -20.24 4.51
C TRP A 280 -13.89 -19.83 3.05
N VAL A 281 -12.62 -19.72 2.64
CA VAL A 281 -12.21 -19.44 1.26
C VAL A 281 -11.30 -20.57 0.76
N PRO A 282 -11.44 -20.99 -0.51
CA PRO A 282 -12.39 -20.51 -1.51
C PRO A 282 -13.82 -21.04 -1.31
N TRP A 283 -14.03 -22.14 -0.58
CA TRP A 283 -15.36 -22.62 -0.15
C TRP A 283 -15.21 -23.66 0.98
N LEU A 284 -16.30 -23.90 1.73
CA LEU A 284 -16.35 -24.92 2.78
C LEU A 284 -16.29 -26.36 2.24
N GLY A 285 -15.74 -27.26 3.04
CA GLY A 285 -15.75 -28.71 2.75
C GLY A 285 -14.46 -29.23 2.11
N ILE A 286 -13.49 -28.36 1.84
CA ILE A 286 -12.14 -28.78 1.43
C ILE A 286 -11.43 -29.40 2.64
N PRO A 287 -10.88 -30.63 2.54
CA PRO A 287 -10.11 -31.23 3.63
C PRO A 287 -8.94 -30.35 4.08
N ASP A 288 -8.69 -30.27 5.39
CA ASP A 288 -7.65 -29.39 5.98
C ASP A 288 -6.25 -29.50 5.35
N HIS A 289 -5.88 -30.71 4.89
CA HIS A 289 -4.58 -30.96 4.26
C HIS A 289 -4.49 -30.49 2.80
N GLN A 290 -5.62 -30.13 2.19
CA GLN A 290 -5.74 -29.61 0.82
C GLN A 290 -6.08 -28.12 0.79
N GLN A 291 -6.60 -27.56 1.89
CA GLN A 291 -6.97 -26.14 1.99
C GLN A 291 -5.77 -25.24 1.62
N PRO A 292 -6.00 -24.16 0.83
CA PRO A 292 -4.96 -23.19 0.57
C PRO A 292 -4.61 -22.46 1.87
N ARG A 293 -3.35 -22.02 1.96
CA ARG A 293 -2.82 -21.35 3.16
C ARG A 293 -1.97 -20.17 2.77
N PHE A 294 -1.93 -19.19 3.65
CA PHE A 294 -0.95 -18.11 3.56
C PHE A 294 0.21 -18.47 4.48
N VAL A 295 1.40 -18.60 3.92
CA VAL A 295 2.61 -19.07 4.58
C VAL A 295 3.73 -18.02 4.45
N GLN A 296 4.87 -18.28 5.10
CA GLN A 296 6.05 -17.41 5.03
C GLN A 296 6.35 -16.95 3.60
N ASN A 297 6.60 -15.64 3.46
CA ASN A 297 6.99 -15.01 2.22
C ASN A 297 8.24 -15.68 1.62
N LEU A 298 8.35 -15.71 0.29
CA LEU A 298 9.53 -16.26 -0.39
C LEU A 298 10.83 -15.53 -0.02
N SER A 299 10.77 -14.24 0.31
CA SER A 299 11.91 -13.45 0.79
C SER A 299 12.42 -13.91 2.17
N GLY A 300 11.60 -14.64 2.95
CA GLY A 300 11.89 -14.96 4.34
C GLY A 300 11.76 -13.77 5.29
N ARG A 301 11.23 -12.62 4.81
CA ARG A 301 11.12 -11.37 5.55
C ARG A 301 9.71 -10.83 5.62
N PHE A 302 9.50 -9.95 6.59
CA PHE A 302 8.33 -9.09 6.63
C PHE A 302 8.41 -8.02 5.54
N GLU A 303 7.36 -7.91 4.73
CA GLU A 303 7.28 -6.96 3.63
C GLU A 303 6.31 -5.84 3.99
N SER A 304 6.84 -4.62 4.15
CA SER A 304 6.07 -3.39 4.32
C SER A 304 6.23 -2.52 3.08
N ARG A 305 5.33 -2.66 2.11
CA ARG A 305 5.50 -2.07 0.77
C ARG A 305 4.24 -1.38 0.27
N TRP A 306 4.45 -0.36 -0.55
CA TRP A 306 3.43 0.17 -1.46
C TRP A 306 3.55 -0.55 -2.78
N VAL A 307 2.61 -1.45 -3.07
CA VAL A 307 2.64 -2.32 -4.25
C VAL A 307 1.47 -2.01 -5.18
N THR A 308 1.56 -2.49 -6.41
CA THR A 308 0.49 -2.35 -7.39
C THR A 308 -0.28 -3.66 -7.50
N VAL A 309 -1.60 -3.57 -7.47
CA VAL A 309 -2.49 -4.71 -7.69
C VAL A 309 -3.44 -4.44 -8.84
N LYS A 310 -3.83 -5.51 -9.54
CA LYS A 310 -4.94 -5.50 -10.48
C LYS A 310 -6.15 -6.18 -9.86
N ILE A 311 -7.31 -5.54 -9.99
CA ILE A 311 -8.60 -6.12 -9.65
C ILE A 311 -9.10 -6.95 -10.83
N LEU A 312 -9.23 -8.24 -10.63
CA LEU A 312 -9.62 -9.21 -11.65
C LEU A 312 -11.13 -9.42 -11.65
N GLU A 313 -11.66 -9.84 -12.80
CA GLU A 313 -13.07 -10.25 -12.89
C GLU A 313 -13.32 -11.44 -11.96
N SER A 314 -14.28 -11.30 -11.04
CA SER A 314 -14.60 -12.32 -10.04
C SER A 314 -16.02 -12.12 -9.49
N PRO A 315 -16.58 -13.11 -8.76
CA PRO A 315 -17.86 -12.96 -8.07
C PRO A 315 -17.83 -11.97 -6.90
N ALA A 316 -16.64 -11.62 -6.38
CA ALA A 316 -16.47 -10.85 -5.14
C ALA A 316 -17.29 -9.56 -5.12
N ILE A 317 -18.31 -9.51 -4.24
CA ILE A 317 -19.27 -8.39 -4.22
C ILE A 317 -18.58 -7.05 -3.92
N MET A 318 -17.49 -7.07 -3.15
CA MET A 318 -16.73 -5.89 -2.75
C MET A 318 -15.92 -5.30 -3.91
N PHE A 319 -15.64 -6.07 -4.96
CA PHE A 319 -14.92 -5.57 -6.15
C PHE A 319 -15.83 -5.30 -7.34
N LYS A 320 -17.15 -5.36 -7.14
CA LYS A 320 -18.12 -4.98 -8.17
C LYS A 320 -17.79 -3.57 -8.68
N SER A 321 -17.82 -3.36 -10.00
CA SER A 321 -17.45 -2.09 -10.66
C SER A 321 -15.98 -1.65 -10.55
N MET A 322 -15.12 -2.44 -9.91
CA MET A 322 -13.68 -2.18 -9.80
C MET A 322 -12.84 -3.08 -10.72
N THR A 323 -13.44 -4.04 -11.43
CA THR A 323 -12.75 -4.91 -12.41
C THR A 323 -11.90 -4.10 -13.37
N ASP A 324 -10.70 -4.60 -13.68
CA ASP A 324 -9.68 -3.96 -14.51
C ASP A 324 -9.01 -2.71 -13.91
N SER A 325 -9.29 -2.39 -12.65
CA SER A 325 -8.51 -1.37 -11.95
C SER A 325 -7.10 -1.86 -11.68
N THR A 326 -6.12 -0.98 -11.91
CA THR A 326 -4.73 -1.14 -11.46
C THR A 326 -4.47 -0.07 -10.41
N LEU A 327 -4.28 -0.46 -9.15
CA LEU A 327 -4.28 0.44 -7.99
C LEU A 327 -3.06 0.19 -7.10
N GLY A 328 -2.54 1.25 -6.49
CA GLY A 328 -1.56 1.14 -5.41
C GLY A 328 -2.24 0.74 -4.09
N VAL A 329 -1.62 -0.14 -3.30
CA VAL A 329 -2.13 -0.60 -2.01
C VAL A 329 -0.98 -0.96 -1.06
N TRP A 330 -1.21 -0.81 0.24
CA TRP A 330 -0.27 -1.22 1.27
C TRP A 330 -0.28 -2.74 1.48
N VAL A 331 0.90 -3.33 1.63
CA VAL A 331 1.12 -4.66 2.19
C VAL A 331 1.99 -4.57 3.43
N ALA A 332 1.73 -5.43 4.40
CA ALA A 332 2.41 -5.46 5.69
C ALA A 332 2.31 -6.88 6.29
N HIS A 333 3.08 -7.83 5.77
CA HIS A 333 2.99 -9.25 6.20
C HIS A 333 4.33 -10.00 6.08
N GLY A 334 4.58 -10.94 6.99
CA GLY A 334 5.67 -11.93 6.90
C GLY A 334 5.23 -13.29 6.35
N GLU A 335 3.92 -13.59 6.43
CA GLU A 335 3.33 -14.86 6.00
C GLU A 335 2.16 -14.62 5.03
N GLY A 336 2.43 -13.97 3.91
CA GLY A 336 1.42 -13.63 2.90
C GLY A 336 1.47 -14.47 1.63
N ARG A 337 2.38 -15.44 1.52
CA ARG A 337 2.51 -16.25 0.31
C ARG A 337 1.39 -17.27 0.25
N LEU A 338 0.56 -17.19 -0.79
CA LEU A 338 -0.50 -18.16 -1.02
C LEU A 338 0.10 -19.49 -1.49
N HIS A 339 -0.15 -20.55 -0.74
CA HIS A 339 0.30 -21.90 -1.00
C HIS A 339 -0.90 -22.82 -1.17
N PHE A 340 -0.93 -23.54 -2.29
CA PHE A 340 -1.88 -24.61 -2.56
C PHE A 340 -1.17 -25.95 -2.36
N PRO A 341 -1.52 -26.73 -1.32
CA PRO A 341 -0.96 -28.08 -1.16
C PRO A 341 -1.30 -28.99 -2.34
N ASP A 342 -2.49 -28.81 -2.93
CA ASP A 342 -2.96 -29.52 -4.12
C ASP A 342 -3.02 -28.55 -5.32
N PRO A 343 -2.19 -28.75 -6.37
CA PRO A 343 -2.22 -27.94 -7.58
C PRO A 343 -3.57 -27.97 -8.31
N THR A 344 -4.33 -29.07 -8.23
CA THR A 344 -5.63 -29.18 -8.91
C THR A 344 -6.67 -28.20 -8.33
N LEU A 345 -6.58 -27.93 -7.03
CA LEU A 345 -7.41 -26.93 -6.36
C LEU A 345 -7.09 -25.51 -6.85
N MET A 346 -5.82 -25.21 -7.12
CA MET A 346 -5.41 -23.93 -7.69
C MET A 346 -6.04 -23.74 -9.09
N ASP A 347 -5.98 -24.75 -9.94
CA ASP A 347 -6.59 -24.72 -11.27
C ASP A 347 -8.11 -24.51 -11.17
N GLU A 348 -8.79 -25.19 -10.24
CA GLU A 348 -10.23 -25.02 -10.00
C GLU A 348 -10.57 -23.58 -9.55
N VAL A 349 -9.79 -23.01 -8.64
CA VAL A 349 -9.92 -21.62 -8.18
C VAL A 349 -9.75 -20.62 -9.33
N ILE A 350 -8.79 -20.84 -10.22
CA ILE A 350 -8.56 -20.00 -11.40
C ILE A 350 -9.74 -20.11 -12.37
N ILE A 351 -10.15 -21.33 -12.72
CA ILE A 351 -11.26 -21.58 -13.67
C ILE A 351 -12.56 -20.96 -13.18
N LYS A 352 -12.84 -21.04 -11.88
CA LYS A 352 -14.01 -20.43 -11.25
C LYS A 352 -13.88 -18.92 -11.02
N LYS A 353 -12.76 -18.29 -11.42
CA LYS A 353 -12.47 -16.86 -11.22
C LYS A 353 -12.55 -16.42 -9.75
N LEU A 354 -12.03 -17.25 -8.84
CA LEU A 354 -12.09 -16.98 -7.39
C LEU A 354 -10.88 -16.21 -6.86
N VAL A 355 -10.03 -15.71 -7.75
CA VAL A 355 -8.92 -14.80 -7.43
C VAL A 355 -9.33 -13.39 -7.84
N PRO A 356 -9.82 -12.55 -6.90
CA PRO A 356 -10.30 -11.21 -7.22
C PRO A 356 -9.20 -10.16 -7.36
N VAL A 357 -8.00 -10.43 -6.84
CA VAL A 357 -6.91 -9.45 -6.76
C VAL A 357 -5.55 -10.14 -6.91
N ALA A 358 -4.68 -9.54 -7.72
CA ALA A 358 -3.32 -10.03 -7.95
C ALA A 358 -2.31 -8.89 -8.02
N PHE A 359 -1.08 -9.14 -7.58
CA PHE A 359 0.04 -8.23 -7.76
C PHE A 359 0.42 -8.09 -9.23
N VAL A 360 0.84 -6.89 -9.63
CA VAL A 360 1.32 -6.58 -10.98
C VAL A 360 2.53 -5.66 -10.92
N ASP A 361 3.32 -5.68 -11.99
CA ASP A 361 4.44 -4.75 -12.17
C ASP A 361 3.98 -3.34 -12.57
N ASP A 362 4.95 -2.47 -12.83
CA ASP A 362 4.69 -1.06 -13.19
C ASP A 362 3.97 -0.89 -14.54
N GLU A 363 4.08 -1.85 -15.45
CA GLU A 363 3.40 -1.83 -16.74
C GLU A 363 1.92 -2.26 -16.62
N GLY A 364 1.49 -2.61 -15.41
CA GLY A 364 0.16 -3.17 -15.14
C GLY A 364 -0.03 -4.50 -15.85
N ARG A 365 1.07 -5.12 -16.26
CA ARG A 365 1.07 -6.35 -17.03
C ARG A 365 0.63 -7.48 -16.14
N VAL A 366 -0.46 -8.08 -16.57
CA VAL A 366 -0.74 -9.48 -16.31
C VAL A 366 -0.33 -10.18 -17.58
N ASP A 367 0.98 -10.23 -17.87
CA ASP A 367 1.47 -11.03 -18.97
C ASP A 367 0.90 -12.42 -18.79
N GLY A 368 0.38 -13.05 -19.85
CA GLY A 368 -0.45 -14.27 -19.80
C GLY A 368 0.13 -15.49 -19.07
N LYS A 369 1.26 -15.32 -18.37
CA LYS A 369 1.82 -16.08 -17.27
C LYS A 369 2.26 -15.08 -16.17
N ILE A 370 1.40 -14.92 -15.18
CA ILE A 370 1.35 -13.79 -14.26
C ILE A 370 2.69 -13.54 -13.54
N SER A 371 3.13 -12.28 -13.50
CA SER A 371 4.43 -11.86 -12.94
C SER A 371 4.62 -12.34 -11.49
N GLN A 372 5.77 -12.98 -11.25
CA GLN A 372 6.18 -13.48 -9.93
C GLN A 372 7.37 -12.69 -9.38
N SER A 373 7.79 -11.63 -10.08
CA SER A 373 9.06 -10.99 -9.79
C SER A 373 8.99 -10.14 -8.54
N TYR A 374 9.98 -10.31 -7.69
CA TYR A 374 10.16 -9.49 -6.51
C TYR A 374 10.77 -8.12 -6.90
N PRO A 375 10.37 -7.00 -6.29
CA PRO A 375 9.42 -6.87 -5.18
C PRO A 375 7.97 -6.58 -5.62
N PHE A 376 7.64 -6.61 -6.92
CA PHE A 376 6.28 -6.34 -7.41
C PHE A 376 5.28 -7.35 -6.85
N ASN A 377 5.67 -8.62 -6.81
CA ASN A 377 5.06 -9.66 -6.00
C ASN A 377 5.91 -9.86 -4.72
N PRO A 378 5.54 -9.23 -3.59
CA PRO A 378 6.40 -9.17 -2.40
C PRO A 378 6.52 -10.50 -1.66
N ASN A 379 5.54 -11.41 -1.80
CA ASN A 379 5.52 -12.67 -1.05
C ASN A 379 5.84 -13.90 -1.90
N GLY A 380 5.89 -13.77 -3.22
CA GLY A 380 6.13 -14.89 -4.14
C GLY A 380 4.92 -15.81 -4.29
N SER A 381 3.69 -15.31 -4.07
CA SER A 381 2.47 -16.06 -4.37
C SER A 381 2.45 -16.49 -5.83
N PRO A 382 1.98 -17.71 -6.15
CA PRO A 382 1.84 -18.15 -7.52
C PRO A 382 0.94 -17.16 -8.24
N PHE A 383 1.35 -16.77 -9.43
CA PHE A 383 0.57 -15.89 -10.28
C PHE A 383 0.13 -14.57 -9.61
N GLY A 384 0.95 -14.01 -8.72
CA GLY A 384 0.62 -12.76 -8.02
C GLY A 384 -0.61 -12.84 -7.13
N MET A 385 -1.22 -14.02 -6.94
CA MET A 385 -2.49 -14.18 -6.23
C MET A 385 -2.37 -13.69 -4.80
N THR A 386 -3.23 -12.75 -4.41
CA THR A 386 -3.14 -12.10 -3.09
C THR A 386 -4.50 -11.98 -2.39
N GLY A 387 -5.50 -12.68 -2.91
CA GLY A 387 -6.80 -12.86 -2.27
C GLY A 387 -7.61 -13.96 -2.91
N LEU A 388 -8.62 -14.44 -2.18
CA LEU A 388 -9.58 -15.46 -2.58
C LEU A 388 -10.99 -15.02 -2.20
N CYS A 389 -11.97 -15.43 -2.99
CA CYS A 389 -13.39 -15.22 -2.67
C CYS A 389 -14.22 -16.50 -2.86
N THR A 390 -15.43 -16.51 -2.31
CA THR A 390 -16.39 -17.60 -2.49
C THR A 390 -17.09 -17.53 -3.86
N PRO A 391 -17.65 -18.65 -4.37
CA PRO A 391 -18.39 -18.68 -5.63
C PRO A 391 -19.60 -17.72 -5.68
N ASP A 392 -20.23 -17.45 -4.55
CA ASP A 392 -21.30 -16.47 -4.41
C ASP A 392 -20.79 -15.04 -4.16
N GLY A 393 -19.48 -14.86 -4.02
CA GLY A 393 -18.79 -13.59 -3.87
C GLY A 393 -18.94 -12.91 -2.52
N ARG A 394 -19.69 -13.48 -1.56
CA ARG A 394 -20.04 -12.82 -0.29
C ARG A 394 -18.89 -12.82 0.72
N HIS A 395 -17.99 -13.79 0.63
CA HIS A 395 -16.85 -13.89 1.54
C HIS A 395 -15.55 -13.65 0.77
N LEU A 396 -14.81 -12.64 1.19
CA LEU A 396 -13.56 -12.20 0.58
C LEU A 396 -12.44 -12.26 1.62
N ALA A 397 -11.29 -12.81 1.23
CA ALA A 397 -10.07 -12.80 2.01
C ALA A 397 -8.93 -12.23 1.14
N MET A 398 -8.19 -11.24 1.63
CA MET A 398 -7.06 -10.67 0.90
C MET A 398 -5.92 -10.23 1.81
N MET A 399 -4.67 -10.35 1.35
CA MET A 399 -3.49 -9.93 2.10
C MET A 399 -3.23 -8.42 2.11
N PRO A 400 -3.44 -7.66 1.00
CA PRO A 400 -3.24 -6.21 1.02
C PRO A 400 -4.27 -5.49 1.89
N HIS A 401 -3.93 -4.28 2.32
CA HIS A 401 -4.70 -3.45 3.25
C HIS A 401 -5.44 -2.28 2.55
N PRO A 402 -6.60 -2.51 1.91
CA PRO A 402 -7.39 -1.45 1.29
C PRO A 402 -7.92 -0.41 2.29
N GLU A 403 -8.13 -0.82 3.54
CA GLU A 403 -8.52 0.03 4.67
C GLU A 403 -7.40 0.97 5.13
N ARG A 404 -6.16 0.76 4.67
CA ARG A 404 -5.05 1.69 4.85
C ARG A 404 -4.86 2.61 3.65
N ALA A 405 -5.73 2.54 2.64
CA ALA A 405 -5.64 3.33 1.42
C ALA A 405 -7.00 3.92 0.99
N PHE A 406 -8.02 3.92 1.86
CA PHE A 406 -9.38 4.40 1.54
C PHE A 406 -9.52 5.93 1.52
N LEU A 407 -8.51 6.67 1.97
CA LEU A 407 -8.39 8.12 1.83
C LEU A 407 -7.23 8.47 0.90
N LYS A 408 -7.38 9.54 0.10
CA LYS A 408 -6.36 9.94 -0.87
C LYS A 408 -4.99 10.21 -0.23
N TRP A 409 -4.97 10.88 0.92
CA TRP A 409 -3.72 11.21 1.62
C TRP A 409 -3.00 9.99 2.20
N GLN A 410 -3.67 8.82 2.26
CA GLN A 410 -3.05 7.57 2.70
C GLN A 410 -2.31 6.83 1.58
N TRP A 411 -2.44 7.29 0.33
CA TRP A 411 -1.68 6.71 -0.78
C TRP A 411 -0.24 7.21 -0.68
N ALA A 412 0.72 6.28 -0.68
CA ALA A 412 2.14 6.63 -0.63
C ALA A 412 2.55 7.50 -1.83
N TRP A 413 1.98 7.18 -2.99
CA TRP A 413 2.25 7.87 -4.24
C TRP A 413 1.07 7.69 -5.21
N MET A 414 0.83 8.73 -6.01
CA MET A 414 -0.02 8.67 -7.18
C MET A 414 0.46 9.70 -8.21
N PRO A 415 0.22 9.48 -9.52
CA PRO A 415 0.55 10.47 -10.53
C PRO A 415 -0.20 11.80 -10.27
N GLY A 416 0.46 12.94 -10.49
CA GLY A 416 -0.11 14.27 -10.22
C GLY A 416 -1.46 14.51 -10.90
N TYR A 417 -1.55 14.18 -12.20
CA TYR A 417 -2.81 14.28 -12.96
C TYR A 417 -3.97 13.48 -12.35
N LEU A 418 -3.65 12.36 -11.71
CA LEU A 418 -4.62 11.50 -11.06
C LEU A 418 -5.05 12.10 -9.71
N ASN A 419 -4.08 12.61 -8.95
CA ASN A 419 -4.37 13.28 -7.69
C ASN A 419 -5.32 14.47 -7.89
N ASP A 420 -5.07 15.32 -8.88
CA ASP A 420 -5.87 16.52 -9.11
C ASP A 420 -7.30 16.19 -9.56
N GLY A 421 -7.47 15.11 -10.34
CA GLY A 421 -8.77 14.69 -10.87
C GLY A 421 -9.64 13.88 -9.90
N LEU A 422 -9.04 13.20 -8.92
CA LEU A 422 -9.76 12.29 -8.02
C LEU A 422 -10.42 13.02 -6.84
N LYS A 423 -11.71 12.77 -6.65
CA LYS A 423 -12.48 13.28 -5.51
C LYS A 423 -12.40 12.41 -4.26
N ALA A 424 -12.06 11.13 -4.43
CA ALA A 424 -11.90 10.16 -3.36
C ALA A 424 -10.87 9.11 -3.77
N SER A 425 -10.37 8.34 -2.79
CA SER A 425 -9.57 7.15 -3.10
C SER A 425 -10.45 6.12 -3.82
N PRO A 426 -9.94 5.41 -4.84
CA PRO A 426 -10.59 4.25 -5.42
C PRO A 426 -10.96 3.16 -4.42
N TRP A 427 -10.17 2.98 -3.35
CA TRP A 427 -10.40 1.91 -2.38
C TRP A 427 -11.66 2.12 -1.53
N ILE A 428 -12.20 3.35 -1.42
CA ILE A 428 -13.49 3.54 -0.73
C ILE A 428 -14.64 2.80 -1.43
N GLN A 429 -14.53 2.62 -2.77
CA GLN A 429 -15.54 1.93 -3.57
C GLN A 429 -15.72 0.49 -3.10
N MET A 430 -14.65 -0.16 -2.61
CA MET A 430 -14.71 -1.53 -2.12
C MET A 430 -15.70 -1.68 -0.96
N PHE A 431 -15.65 -0.75 -0.01
CA PHE A 431 -16.53 -0.72 1.15
C PHE A 431 -17.94 -0.24 0.77
N GLN A 432 -18.04 0.72 -0.16
CA GLN A 432 -19.33 1.16 -0.71
C GLN A 432 -20.06 0.03 -1.46
N ASN A 433 -19.33 -0.84 -2.18
CA ASN A 433 -19.91 -1.99 -2.86
C ASN A 433 -20.56 -2.98 -1.89
N ALA A 434 -19.92 -3.23 -0.73
CA ALA A 434 -20.50 -4.02 0.34
C ALA A 434 -21.78 -3.36 0.88
N ARG A 435 -21.75 -2.03 1.05
CA ARG A 435 -22.90 -1.23 1.52
C ARG A 435 -24.07 -1.28 0.53
N GLU A 436 -23.80 -1.17 -0.77
CA GLU A 436 -24.81 -1.31 -1.83
C GLU A 436 -25.38 -2.72 -1.92
N TRP A 437 -24.56 -3.74 -1.69
CA TRP A 437 -25.03 -5.12 -1.64
C TRP A 437 -26.06 -5.32 -0.51
N CYS A 438 -25.80 -4.74 0.67
CA CYS A 438 -26.74 -4.80 1.79
C CYS A 438 -28.10 -4.18 1.46
N ASP A 439 -28.12 -3.04 0.74
CA ASP A 439 -29.36 -2.40 0.32
C ASP A 439 -30.15 -3.26 -0.67
N ARG A 440 -29.46 -3.90 -1.61
CA ARG A 440 -30.13 -4.79 -2.58
C ARG A 440 -30.76 -5.99 -1.90
N VAL A 441 -30.06 -6.61 -0.95
CA VAL A 441 -30.59 -7.74 -0.17
C VAL A 441 -31.76 -7.32 0.72
N LYS A 442 -31.76 -6.11 1.29
CA LYS A 442 -32.92 -5.58 2.03
C LYS A 442 -34.15 -5.35 1.14
N ALA A 443 -33.95 -5.08 -0.15
CA ALA A 443 -35.02 -4.76 -1.10
C ALA A 443 -35.64 -5.97 -1.81
N SER A 444 -34.92 -7.10 -1.84
CA SER A 444 -35.38 -8.40 -2.35
C SER A 444 -36.07 -9.21 -1.26
#